data_AF-A0A068BFN5-F1
#
_entry.id   AF-A0A068BFN5-F1
#
_cell.length_a   1.000
_cell.length_b   1.000
_cell.length_c   1.000
_cell.angle_alpha   90.00
_cell.angle_beta   90.00
_cell.angle_gamma   90.00
#
_symmetry.space_group_name_H-M   'P 1'
#
loop_
_entity.id
_entity.type
_entity.pdbx_description
1 polymer ?
#
loop_
_entity_poly.entity_id
_entity_poly.type
_entity_poly.pdbx_seq_one_letter_code
_entity_poly.pdbx_strand_id
1 'polypeptide(L)'
;LVLAAISACHARALQHDEPKTRWEETVDRFWQYVADLNTKADGMLQDIKDSQLRREMDTLITDTMDELVIYRDDIQSKLAPFAQDASLKLRDDLQLLINKLYTDMSDARDRSTQYVNEMKAMMEQNVDDIMNRVSAYTRKLKKRLNKDSEEIRNTATIYLEELQARASQNMESVKEHLEPYVNQGRRRGPRGAGPASLSSSRPRPR
;
A
#
# COMPACT_ATOMS: atom_id res chain seq x y z
N LEU A 1 -3.52 30.56 26.32
CA LEU A 1 -4.68 29.77 25.84
C LEU A 1 -5.36 30.52 24.71
N VAL A 2 -5.09 30.14 23.46
CA VAL A 2 -5.99 30.42 22.33
C VAL A 2 -5.90 29.20 21.41
N LEU A 3 -6.98 28.41 21.40
CA LEU A 3 -7.18 27.31 20.45
C LEU A 3 -7.33 27.89 19.05
N ALA A 4 -6.51 27.44 18.10
CA ALA A 4 -6.82 27.59 16.69
C ALA A 4 -7.59 26.35 16.23
N ALA A 5 -8.88 26.53 15.95
CA ALA A 5 -9.71 25.57 15.26
C ALA A 5 -9.16 25.38 13.83
N ILE A 6 -8.52 24.25 13.57
CA ILE A 6 -8.20 23.85 12.19
C ILE A 6 -9.48 23.25 11.63
N SER A 7 -10.23 24.11 10.95
CA SER A 7 -11.38 23.71 10.15
C SER A 7 -10.93 22.68 9.11
N ALA A 8 -11.53 21.50 9.18
CA ALA A 8 -11.53 20.50 8.12
C ALA A 8 -12.17 21.11 6.86
N CYS A 9 -11.34 21.57 5.91
CA CYS A 9 -11.78 21.86 4.55
C CYS A 9 -10.56 21.98 3.61
N HIS A 10 -9.90 20.87 3.31
CA HIS A 10 -9.01 20.72 2.15
C HIS A 10 -9.08 19.29 1.64
N ALA A 11 -10.28 18.86 1.22
CA ALA A 11 -10.40 17.76 0.29
C ALA A 11 -9.96 18.30 -1.09
N ARG A 12 -8.94 17.68 -1.69
CA ARG A 12 -8.46 17.83 -3.08
C ARG A 12 -7.44 18.95 -3.33
N ALA A 13 -6.15 18.62 -3.25
CA ALA A 13 -5.08 19.14 -4.14
C ALA A 13 -3.65 18.63 -3.82
N LEU A 14 -3.47 17.51 -3.13
CA LEU A 14 -2.19 16.80 -3.11
C LEU A 14 -2.46 15.35 -3.55
N GLN A 15 -2.71 15.16 -4.84
CA GLN A 15 -2.31 13.89 -5.45
C GLN A 15 -0.80 13.92 -5.45
N HIS A 16 -0.19 13.48 -4.35
CA HIS A 16 1.12 12.88 -4.46
C HIS A 16 0.96 11.76 -5.47
N ASP A 17 1.68 11.85 -6.59
CA ASP A 17 2.15 10.68 -7.31
C ASP A 17 3.02 9.93 -6.29
N GLU A 18 2.37 9.17 -5.40
CA GLU A 18 3.06 8.22 -4.57
C GLU A 18 3.72 7.25 -5.55
N PRO A 19 5.05 7.01 -5.44
CA PRO A 19 5.73 6.14 -6.38
C PRO A 19 5.00 4.81 -6.43
N LYS A 20 4.59 4.39 -7.62
CA LYS A 20 3.93 3.09 -7.78
C LYS A 20 4.81 2.01 -7.17
N THR A 21 4.19 1.15 -6.37
CA THR A 21 4.85 -0.03 -5.85
C THR A 21 5.19 -0.98 -7.00
N ARG A 22 6.21 -1.82 -6.81
CA ARG A 22 6.68 -2.74 -7.85
C ARG A 22 5.57 -3.69 -8.35
N TRP A 23 4.64 -4.09 -7.49
CA TRP A 23 3.49 -4.91 -7.89
C TRP A 23 2.44 -4.13 -8.68
N GLU A 24 2.23 -2.84 -8.40
CA GLU A 24 1.33 -2.01 -9.22
C GLU A 24 1.89 -1.86 -10.65
N GLU A 25 3.21 -1.72 -10.78
CA GLU A 25 3.87 -1.70 -12.09
C GLU A 25 3.69 -3.02 -12.84
N THR A 26 3.71 -4.18 -12.16
CA THR A 26 3.52 -5.48 -12.83
C THR A 26 2.07 -5.66 -13.29
N VAL A 27 1.09 -5.20 -12.51
CA VAL A 27 -0.32 -5.14 -12.92
C VAL A 27 -0.50 -4.25 -14.16
N ASP A 28 0.17 -3.08 -14.19
CA ASP A 28 0.15 -2.20 -15.35
C ASP A 28 0.76 -2.84 -16.59
N ARG A 29 1.90 -3.54 -16.44
CA ARG A 29 2.52 -4.30 -17.55
C ARG A 29 1.59 -5.38 -18.09
N PHE A 30 0.91 -6.10 -17.22
CA PHE A 30 -0.11 -7.08 -17.63
C PHE A 30 -1.25 -6.43 -18.42
N TRP A 31 -1.79 -5.31 -17.92
CA TRP A 31 -2.85 -4.59 -18.63
C TRP A 31 -2.38 -4.05 -19.99
N GLN A 32 -1.16 -3.48 -20.04
CA GLN A 32 -0.56 -2.99 -21.29
C GLN A 32 -0.42 -4.10 -22.31
N TYR A 33 0.06 -5.29 -21.90
CA TYR A 33 0.17 -6.43 -22.78
C TYR A 33 -1.19 -6.82 -23.39
N VAL A 34 -2.26 -6.86 -22.59
CA VAL A 34 -3.63 -7.12 -23.10
C VAL A 34 -4.12 -6.00 -24.03
N ALA A 35 -3.86 -4.74 -23.68
CA ALA A 35 -4.26 -3.59 -24.49
C ALA A 35 -3.54 -3.57 -25.85
N ASP A 36 -2.27 -3.96 -25.89
CA ASP A 36 -1.48 -4.05 -27.11
C ASP A 36 -1.93 -5.18 -28.04
N LEU A 37 -2.52 -6.25 -27.51
CA LEU A 37 -3.19 -7.25 -28.35
C LEU A 37 -4.38 -6.64 -29.07
N ASN A 38 -5.14 -5.77 -28.40
CA ASN A 38 -6.31 -5.11 -28.97
C ASN A 38 -5.97 -4.02 -30.00
N THR A 39 -4.74 -3.48 -30.03
CA THR A 39 -4.32 -2.51 -31.05
C THR A 39 -3.80 -3.17 -32.32
N LYS A 40 -3.43 -4.45 -32.24
CA LYS A 40 -2.94 -5.25 -33.38
C LYS A 40 -4.14 -5.77 -34.17
N ALA A 41 -4.75 -4.93 -35.01
CA ALA A 41 -5.93 -5.31 -35.80
C ALA A 41 -5.61 -5.92 -37.18
N ASP A 42 -4.42 -5.69 -37.72
CA ASP A 42 -4.13 -5.85 -39.15
C ASP A 42 -3.07 -6.94 -39.41
N GLY A 43 -3.51 -8.20 -39.46
CA GLY A 43 -2.67 -9.38 -39.77
C GLY A 43 -1.71 -9.84 -38.66
N MET A 44 -1.24 -8.94 -37.78
CA MET A 44 -0.26 -9.23 -36.73
C MET A 44 -0.71 -10.30 -35.72
N LEU A 45 -2.02 -10.49 -35.51
CA LEU A 45 -2.54 -11.52 -34.62
C LEU A 45 -2.46 -12.93 -35.23
N GLN A 46 -2.34 -13.06 -36.55
CA GLN A 46 -2.24 -14.37 -37.21
C GLN A 46 -0.93 -15.08 -36.84
N ASP A 47 0.15 -14.32 -36.64
CA ASP A 47 1.47 -14.86 -36.29
C ASP A 47 1.61 -15.17 -34.78
N ILE A 48 0.70 -14.67 -33.95
CA ILE A 48 0.75 -14.90 -32.50
C ILE A 48 0.36 -16.35 -32.21
N LYS A 49 1.28 -17.13 -31.64
CA LYS A 49 0.99 -18.49 -31.17
C LYS A 49 0.29 -18.45 -29.82
N ASP A 50 -0.77 -19.24 -29.66
CA ASP A 50 -1.52 -19.35 -28.39
C ASP A 50 -0.63 -19.71 -27.20
N SER A 51 0.36 -20.58 -27.44
CA SER A 51 1.33 -21.00 -26.42
C SER A 51 2.31 -19.89 -26.02
N GLN A 52 2.62 -18.96 -26.93
CA GLN A 52 3.43 -17.78 -26.63
C GLN A 52 2.60 -16.78 -25.84
N LEU A 53 1.39 -16.49 -26.32
CA LEU A 53 0.45 -15.59 -25.66
C LEU A 53 0.18 -16.00 -24.20
N ARG A 54 -0.23 -17.26 -23.99
CA ARG A 54 -0.49 -17.79 -22.64
C ARG A 54 0.74 -17.68 -21.75
N ARG A 55 1.92 -18.06 -22.25
CA ARG A 55 3.16 -18.03 -21.49
C ARG A 55 3.54 -16.64 -21.01
N GLU A 56 3.51 -15.64 -21.90
CA GLU A 56 3.82 -14.25 -21.52
C GLU A 56 2.87 -13.73 -20.44
N MET A 57 1.57 -14.02 -20.59
CA MET A 57 0.57 -13.62 -19.61
C MET A 57 0.72 -14.37 -18.28
N ASP A 58 1.02 -15.67 -18.32
CA ASP A 58 1.30 -16.47 -17.12
C ASP A 58 2.54 -15.93 -16.39
N THR A 59 3.60 -15.56 -17.11
CA THR A 59 4.79 -14.92 -16.51
C THR A 59 4.44 -13.60 -15.84
N LEU A 60 3.68 -12.71 -16.50
CA LEU A 60 3.26 -11.43 -15.91
C LEU A 60 2.35 -11.62 -14.68
N ILE A 61 1.49 -12.65 -14.70
CA ILE A 61 0.67 -13.04 -13.54
C ILE A 61 1.57 -13.50 -12.40
N THR A 62 2.50 -14.43 -12.66
CA THR A 62 3.45 -14.94 -11.66
C THR A 62 4.28 -13.82 -11.05
N ASP A 63 4.89 -12.97 -11.87
CA ASP A 63 5.67 -11.81 -11.39
C ASP A 63 4.81 -10.93 -10.47
N THR A 64 3.55 -10.68 -10.82
CA THR A 64 2.64 -9.87 -10.00
C THR A 64 2.35 -10.53 -8.66
N MET A 65 2.09 -11.83 -8.65
CA MET A 65 1.82 -12.56 -7.39
C MET A 65 3.04 -12.62 -6.49
N ASP A 66 4.24 -12.78 -7.06
CA ASP A 66 5.49 -12.79 -6.32
C ASP A 66 5.76 -11.43 -5.65
N GLU A 67 5.57 -10.32 -6.37
CA GLU A 67 5.70 -8.98 -5.79
C GLU A 67 4.65 -8.69 -4.72
N LEU A 68 3.42 -9.18 -4.88
CA LEU A 68 2.35 -9.04 -3.89
C LEU A 68 2.63 -9.83 -2.62
N VAL A 69 3.22 -11.02 -2.74
CA VAL A 69 3.69 -11.83 -1.61
C VAL A 69 4.75 -11.06 -0.82
N ILE A 70 5.75 -10.50 -1.52
CA ILE A 70 6.80 -9.68 -0.91
C ILE A 70 6.21 -8.46 -0.21
N TYR A 71 5.30 -7.74 -0.87
CA TYR A 71 4.62 -6.57 -0.32
C TYR A 71 3.82 -6.88 0.93
N ARG A 72 2.99 -7.94 0.90
CA ARG A 72 2.22 -8.39 2.06
C ARG A 72 3.14 -8.74 3.23
N ASP A 73 4.19 -9.51 2.97
CA ASP A 73 5.09 -9.98 4.03
C ASP A 73 5.89 -8.83 4.65
N ASP A 74 6.30 -7.83 3.85
CA ASP A 74 6.94 -6.60 4.35
C ASP A 74 6.03 -5.85 5.33
N ILE A 75 4.77 -5.61 4.96
CA ILE A 75 3.82 -4.90 5.84
C ILE A 75 3.48 -5.74 7.07
N GLN A 76 3.28 -7.05 6.90
CA GLN A 76 3.03 -7.97 8.00
C GLN A 76 4.18 -7.92 9.02
N SER A 77 5.44 -7.93 8.55
CA SER A 77 6.64 -7.89 9.39
C SER A 77 6.77 -6.56 10.16
N LYS A 78 6.35 -5.45 9.55
CA LYS A 78 6.32 -4.12 10.20
C LYS A 78 5.27 -4.03 11.29
N LEU A 79 4.13 -4.72 11.13
CA LEU A 79 3.04 -4.71 12.11
C LEU A 79 3.25 -5.68 13.28
N ALA A 80 3.91 -6.82 13.04
CA ALA A 80 4.00 -7.90 14.02
C ALA A 80 4.53 -7.49 15.41
N PRO A 81 5.59 -6.65 15.53
CA PRO A 81 6.14 -6.25 16.84
C PRO A 81 5.19 -5.39 17.69
N PHE A 82 4.19 -4.77 17.06
CA PHE A 82 3.28 -3.84 17.72
C PHE A 82 1.89 -4.41 17.94
N ALA A 83 1.42 -5.26 17.02
CA ALA A 83 0.07 -5.84 17.07
C ALA A 83 0.04 -7.19 16.32
N GLN A 84 0.33 -8.28 17.03
CA GLN A 84 0.38 -9.62 16.44
C GLN A 84 -0.94 -10.05 15.78
N ASP A 85 -2.08 -9.83 16.44
CA ASP A 85 -3.39 -10.21 15.91
C ASP A 85 -3.76 -9.39 14.67
N ALA A 86 -3.47 -8.08 14.67
CA ALA A 86 -3.70 -7.21 13.52
C ALA A 86 -2.80 -7.59 12.33
N SER A 87 -1.55 -7.98 12.60
CA SER A 87 -0.61 -8.49 11.59
C SER A 87 -1.12 -9.77 10.92
N LEU A 88 -1.65 -10.72 11.71
CA LEU A 88 -2.25 -11.95 11.16
C LEU A 88 -3.50 -11.65 10.32
N LYS A 89 -4.37 -10.77 10.83
CA LYS A 89 -5.59 -10.38 10.11
C LYS A 89 -5.29 -9.66 8.80
N LEU A 90 -4.32 -8.72 8.78
CA LEU A 90 -3.86 -8.08 7.56
C LEU A 90 -3.38 -9.12 6.54
N ARG A 91 -2.55 -10.07 6.96
CA ARG A 91 -2.02 -11.10 6.06
C ARG A 91 -3.17 -11.85 5.38
N ASP A 92 -4.17 -12.25 6.15
CA ASP A 92 -5.31 -13.01 5.65
C ASP A 92 -6.19 -12.15 4.73
N ASP A 93 -6.48 -10.90 5.10
CA ASP A 93 -7.25 -9.95 4.28
C ASP A 93 -6.54 -9.66 2.95
N LEU A 94 -5.23 -9.39 2.98
CA LEU A 94 -4.43 -9.19 1.76
C LEU A 94 -4.37 -10.45 0.91
N GLN A 95 -4.26 -11.64 1.51
CA GLN A 95 -4.26 -12.89 0.74
C GLN A 95 -5.56 -13.08 -0.04
N LEU A 96 -6.71 -12.71 0.53
CA LEU A 96 -7.99 -12.77 -0.18
C LEU A 96 -8.02 -11.83 -1.39
N LEU A 97 -7.49 -10.62 -1.24
CA LEU A 97 -7.43 -9.64 -2.32
C LEU A 97 -6.42 -10.04 -3.42
N ILE A 98 -5.28 -10.61 -3.04
CA ILE A 98 -4.29 -11.18 -3.96
C ILE A 98 -4.93 -12.31 -4.78
N ASN A 99 -5.68 -13.21 -4.15
CA ASN A 99 -6.37 -14.30 -4.84
C ASN A 99 -7.45 -13.78 -5.82
N LYS A 100 -8.13 -12.69 -5.45
CA LYS A 100 -9.11 -12.03 -6.32
C LYS A 100 -8.44 -11.45 -7.56
N LEU A 101 -7.35 -10.71 -7.39
CA LEU A 101 -6.57 -10.18 -8.51
C LEU A 101 -6.01 -11.29 -9.41
N TYR A 102 -5.47 -12.36 -8.83
CA TYR A 102 -5.05 -13.55 -9.60
C TYR A 102 -6.18 -14.10 -10.47
N THR A 103 -7.38 -14.21 -9.91
CA THR A 103 -8.56 -14.69 -10.66
C THR A 103 -8.89 -13.76 -11.82
N ASP A 104 -8.97 -12.45 -11.58
CA ASP A 104 -9.29 -11.47 -12.62
C ASP A 104 -8.22 -11.39 -13.73
N MET A 105 -6.94 -11.58 -13.41
CA MET A 105 -5.86 -11.68 -14.40
C MET A 105 -5.86 -13.01 -15.16
N SER A 106 -6.11 -14.14 -14.48
CA SER A 106 -6.24 -15.46 -15.12
C SER A 106 -7.41 -15.49 -16.12
N ASP A 107 -8.56 -14.95 -15.72
CA ASP A 107 -9.71 -14.77 -16.61
C ASP A 107 -9.35 -13.93 -17.84
N ALA A 108 -8.48 -12.93 -17.65
CA ALA A 108 -8.03 -12.09 -18.74
C ALA A 108 -7.09 -12.77 -19.71
N ARG A 109 -6.21 -13.65 -19.23
CA ARG A 109 -5.44 -14.54 -20.10
C ARG A 109 -6.35 -15.41 -20.95
N ASP A 110 -7.33 -16.07 -20.33
CA ASP A 110 -8.18 -17.02 -21.05
C ASP A 110 -9.04 -16.31 -22.10
N ARG A 111 -9.60 -15.13 -21.77
CA ARG A 111 -10.35 -14.31 -22.73
C ARG A 111 -9.48 -13.74 -23.84
N SER A 112 -8.25 -13.33 -23.55
CA SER A 112 -7.32 -12.83 -24.58
C SER A 112 -6.93 -13.93 -25.55
N THR A 113 -6.72 -15.16 -25.05
CA THR A 113 -6.46 -16.33 -25.89
C THR A 113 -7.65 -16.67 -26.78
N GLN A 114 -8.86 -16.68 -26.21
CA GLN A 114 -10.08 -16.91 -26.96
C GLN A 114 -10.27 -15.87 -28.07
N TYR A 115 -10.03 -14.60 -27.77
CA TYR A 115 -10.11 -13.50 -28.73
C TYR A 115 -9.19 -13.69 -29.93
N VAL A 116 -7.91 -14.00 -29.68
CA VAL A 116 -6.95 -14.23 -30.76
C VAL A 116 -7.40 -15.38 -31.65
N ASN A 117 -7.98 -16.43 -31.07
CA ASN A 117 -8.50 -17.57 -31.82
C ASN A 117 -9.78 -17.28 -32.60
N GLU A 118 -10.73 -16.55 -32.00
CA GLU A 118 -11.93 -16.06 -32.70
C GLU A 118 -11.53 -15.21 -33.92
N MET A 119 -10.51 -14.36 -33.77
CA MET A 119 -10.10 -13.47 -34.84
C MET A 119 -9.35 -14.19 -35.97
N LYS A 120 -8.50 -15.17 -35.64
CA LYS A 120 -7.86 -16.04 -36.65
C LYS A 120 -8.87 -16.85 -37.47
N ALA A 121 -9.99 -17.22 -36.87
CA ALA A 121 -11.02 -18.03 -37.50
C ALA A 121 -12.00 -17.22 -38.38
N MET A 122 -12.02 -15.90 -38.27
CA MET A 122 -13.00 -15.03 -38.92
C MET A 122 -12.50 -14.46 -40.25
N MET A 123 -13.40 -14.37 -41.23
CA MET A 123 -13.21 -13.60 -42.46
C MET A 123 -13.49 -12.11 -42.20
N GLU A 124 -12.99 -11.22 -43.07
CA GLU A 124 -13.03 -9.75 -42.95
C GLU A 124 -14.41 -9.17 -42.53
N GLN A 125 -15.50 -9.84 -42.91
CA GLN A 125 -16.88 -9.36 -42.73
C GLN A 125 -17.35 -9.21 -41.26
N ASN A 126 -16.63 -9.76 -40.27
CA ASN A 126 -17.04 -9.68 -38.86
C ASN A 126 -15.94 -9.15 -37.92
N VAL A 127 -14.82 -8.66 -38.45
CA VAL A 127 -13.69 -8.18 -37.64
C VAL A 127 -14.10 -6.99 -36.76
N ASP A 128 -14.92 -6.08 -37.30
CA ASP A 128 -15.38 -4.89 -36.57
C ASP A 128 -16.18 -5.22 -35.31
N ASP A 129 -17.05 -6.25 -35.33
CA ASP A 129 -17.82 -6.65 -34.16
C ASP A 129 -16.91 -7.25 -33.06
N ILE A 130 -15.95 -8.10 -33.45
CA ILE A 130 -14.93 -8.62 -32.52
C ILE A 130 -14.16 -7.47 -31.89
N MET A 131 -13.66 -6.53 -32.69
CA MET A 131 -12.87 -5.40 -32.21
C MET A 131 -13.67 -4.52 -31.25
N ASN A 132 -14.97 -4.31 -31.51
CA ASN A 132 -15.86 -3.60 -30.59
C ASN A 132 -16.04 -4.34 -29.25
N ARG A 133 -16.29 -5.66 -29.30
CA ARG A 133 -16.40 -6.52 -28.10
C ARG A 133 -15.11 -6.48 -27.27
N VAL A 134 -13.95 -6.47 -27.93
CA VAL A 134 -12.64 -6.54 -27.28
C VAL A 134 -12.22 -5.21 -26.70
N SER A 135 -12.52 -4.10 -27.39
CA SER A 135 -12.38 -2.76 -26.84
C SER A 135 -13.22 -2.59 -25.57
N ALA A 136 -14.48 -3.02 -25.60
CA ALA A 136 -15.35 -3.00 -24.42
C ALA A 136 -14.81 -3.89 -23.28
N TYR A 137 -14.31 -5.07 -23.62
CA TYR A 137 -13.69 -5.98 -22.66
C TYR A 137 -12.44 -5.38 -22.00
N THR A 138 -11.51 -4.85 -22.79
CA THR A 138 -10.25 -4.26 -22.32
C THR A 138 -10.50 -3.08 -21.38
N ARG A 139 -11.51 -2.25 -21.66
CA ARG A 139 -11.94 -1.17 -20.76
C ARG A 139 -12.47 -1.70 -19.43
N LYS A 140 -13.28 -2.78 -19.46
CA LYS A 140 -13.79 -3.42 -18.22
C LYS A 140 -12.65 -4.07 -17.43
N LEU A 141 -11.71 -4.72 -18.11
CA LEU A 141 -10.53 -5.30 -17.48
C LEU A 141 -9.72 -4.23 -16.75
N LYS A 142 -9.41 -3.10 -17.39
CA LYS A 142 -8.69 -1.99 -16.75
C LYS A 142 -9.37 -1.55 -15.45
N LYS A 143 -10.69 -1.40 -15.48
CA LYS A 143 -11.47 -1.00 -14.29
C LYS A 143 -11.39 -2.03 -13.16
N ARG A 144 -11.42 -3.33 -13.49
CA ARG A 144 -11.30 -4.41 -12.49
C ARG A 144 -9.91 -4.43 -11.86
N LEU A 145 -8.86 -4.44 -12.67
CA LEU A 145 -7.48 -4.44 -12.18
C LEU A 145 -7.17 -3.20 -11.33
N ASN A 146 -7.64 -2.02 -11.74
CA ASN A 146 -7.50 -0.81 -10.92
C ASN A 146 -8.24 -0.94 -9.59
N LYS A 147 -9.47 -1.47 -9.60
CA LYS A 147 -10.25 -1.68 -8.38
C LYS A 147 -9.57 -2.66 -7.43
N ASP A 148 -9.07 -3.78 -7.94
CA ASP A 148 -8.34 -4.77 -7.14
C ASP A 148 -7.09 -4.16 -6.53
N SER A 149 -6.34 -3.38 -7.32
CA SER A 149 -5.14 -2.70 -6.86
C SER A 149 -5.46 -1.66 -5.77
N GLU A 150 -6.52 -0.88 -5.96
CA GLU A 150 -7.00 0.07 -4.95
C GLU A 150 -7.42 -0.63 -3.66
N GLU A 151 -8.13 -1.76 -3.74
CA GLU A 151 -8.54 -2.53 -2.57
C GLU A 151 -7.33 -3.06 -1.78
N ILE A 152 -6.31 -3.59 -2.47
CA ILE A 152 -5.05 -4.06 -1.86
C ILE A 152 -4.34 -2.90 -1.14
N ARG A 153 -4.14 -1.77 -1.85
CA ARG A 153 -3.47 -0.59 -1.29
C ARG A 153 -4.23 -0.03 -0.10
N ASN A 154 -5.53 0.19 -0.23
CA ASN A 154 -6.35 0.78 0.83
C ASN A 154 -6.37 -0.11 2.07
N THR A 155 -6.44 -1.43 1.91
CA THR A 155 -6.36 -2.37 3.04
C THR A 155 -5.04 -2.19 3.78
N ALA A 156 -3.92 -2.23 3.07
CA ALA A 156 -2.60 -1.99 3.67
C ALA A 156 -2.51 -0.64 4.39
N THR A 157 -2.98 0.44 3.77
CA THR A 157 -2.99 1.79 4.37
C THR A 157 -3.81 1.83 5.67
N ILE A 158 -5.01 1.26 5.69
CA ILE A 158 -5.89 1.25 6.88
C ILE A 158 -5.17 0.61 8.08
N TYR A 159 -4.52 -0.53 7.89
CA TYR A 159 -3.80 -1.21 8.97
C TYR A 159 -2.58 -0.41 9.46
N LEU A 160 -1.85 0.24 8.56
CA LEU A 160 -0.70 1.07 8.91
C LEU A 160 -1.11 2.36 9.63
N GLU A 161 -2.19 3.01 9.20
CA GLU A 161 -2.74 4.21 9.85
C GLU A 161 -3.28 3.90 11.25
N GLU A 162 -4.01 2.78 11.40
CA GLU A 162 -4.51 2.35 12.72
C GLU A 162 -3.34 2.08 13.68
N LEU A 163 -2.26 1.45 13.19
CA LEU A 163 -1.05 1.24 13.97
C LEU A 163 -0.43 2.58 14.41
N GLN A 164 -0.25 3.52 13.47
CA GLN A 164 0.38 4.81 13.74
C GLN A 164 -0.41 5.61 14.79
N ALA A 165 -1.74 5.58 14.70
CA ALA A 165 -2.63 6.22 15.68
C ALA A 165 -2.44 5.62 17.08
N ARG A 166 -2.45 4.28 17.20
CA ARG A 166 -2.24 3.57 18.48
C ARG A 166 -0.86 3.83 19.07
N ALA A 167 0.19 3.81 18.24
CA ALA A 167 1.55 4.09 18.67
C ALA A 167 1.69 5.53 19.21
N SER A 168 1.10 6.51 18.51
CA SER A 168 1.12 7.92 18.94
C SER A 168 0.39 8.14 20.26
N GLN A 169 -0.78 7.50 20.43
CA GLN A 169 -1.55 7.56 21.68
C GLN A 169 -0.78 6.95 22.87
N ASN A 170 -0.13 5.80 22.66
CA ASN A 170 0.67 5.14 23.69
C ASN A 170 1.86 6.01 24.11
N MET A 171 2.54 6.67 23.15
CA MET A 171 3.67 7.54 23.44
C MET A 171 3.26 8.78 24.24
N GLU A 172 2.14 9.42 23.90
CA GLU A 172 1.65 10.56 24.68
C GLU A 172 1.25 10.13 26.10
N SER A 173 0.60 8.96 26.23
CA SER A 173 0.29 8.39 27.55
C SER A 173 1.55 8.14 28.38
N VAL A 174 2.60 7.54 27.81
CA VAL A 174 3.87 7.31 28.52
C VAL A 174 4.51 8.64 28.95
N LYS A 175 4.49 9.65 28.08
CA LYS A 175 5.01 10.98 28.38
C LYS A 175 4.27 11.65 29.53
N GLU A 176 2.93 11.62 29.54
CA GLU A 176 2.10 12.13 30.65
C GLU A 176 2.43 11.42 31.98
N HIS A 177 2.62 10.10 31.95
CA HIS A 177 2.97 9.33 33.16
C HIS A 177 4.39 9.60 33.67
N LEU A 178 5.32 9.93 32.78
CA LEU A 178 6.71 10.25 33.14
C LEU A 178 6.91 11.71 33.55
N GLU A 179 6.04 12.62 33.09
CA GLU A 179 6.08 14.04 33.42
C GLU A 179 6.21 14.35 34.93
N PRO A 180 5.44 13.73 35.85
CA PRO A 180 5.60 13.99 37.28
C PRO A 180 6.96 13.56 37.84
N TYR A 181 7.59 12.51 37.31
CA TYR A 181 8.90 12.05 37.77
C TYR A 181 10.03 12.94 37.27
N VAL A 182 9.94 13.41 36.02
CA VAL A 182 10.86 14.41 35.46
C VAL A 182 10.76 15.72 36.25
N ASN A 183 9.54 16.16 36.58
CA ASN A 183 9.30 17.35 37.37
C ASN A 183 9.76 17.21 38.84
N GLN A 184 9.65 16.02 39.44
CA GLN A 184 10.20 15.74 40.78
C GLN A 184 11.73 15.77 40.80
N GLY A 185 12.40 15.20 39.81
CA GLY A 185 13.86 15.28 39.68
C GLY A 185 14.35 16.73 39.54
N ARG A 186 13.62 17.55 38.78
CA ARG A 186 13.93 18.98 38.59
C ARG A 186 13.72 19.82 39.84
N ARG A 187 12.72 19.48 40.68
CA ARG A 187 12.50 20.13 42.00
C ARG A 187 13.50 19.69 43.08
N ARG A 188 14.24 18.59 42.87
CA ARG A 188 15.27 18.05 43.77
C ARG A 188 16.72 18.37 43.35
N GLY A 189 16.96 19.17 42.31
CA GLY A 189 18.27 19.76 42.00
C GLY A 189 18.74 20.74 43.10
N PRO A 190 20.07 20.93 43.29
CA PRO A 190 20.74 20.77 44.57
C PRO A 190 20.37 21.84 45.61
N ARG A 191 19.58 21.45 46.61
CA ARG A 191 19.61 22.11 47.93
C ARG A 191 20.85 21.62 48.69
N GLY A 192 21.98 22.23 48.39
CA GLY A 192 23.28 21.88 48.96
C GLY A 192 24.23 23.07 49.07
N ALA A 193 23.73 24.23 49.48
CA ALA A 193 24.56 25.33 49.98
C ALA A 193 23.77 26.02 51.11
N GLY A 194 23.86 25.48 52.32
CA GLY A 194 23.34 26.13 53.52
C GLY A 194 24.15 27.40 53.83
N PRO A 195 23.54 28.45 54.37
CA PRO A 195 24.26 29.67 54.73
C PRO A 195 25.20 29.38 55.91
N ALA A 196 26.51 29.55 55.70
CA ALA A 196 27.50 29.50 56.75
C ALA A 196 27.35 30.73 57.65
N SER A 197 26.64 30.58 58.77
CA SER A 197 26.61 31.56 59.86
C SER A 197 27.91 31.45 60.66
N LEU A 198 28.90 32.27 60.29
CA LEU A 198 30.10 32.51 61.11
C LEU A 198 29.72 33.41 62.29
N SER A 199 29.39 32.78 63.43
CA SER A 199 29.39 33.43 64.73
C SER A 199 30.84 33.57 65.20
N SER A 200 31.41 34.76 65.02
CA SER A 200 32.69 35.14 65.65
C SER A 200 32.42 35.52 67.10
N SER A 201 32.89 34.69 68.02
CA SER A 201 32.97 35.01 69.43
C SER A 201 34.21 34.34 69.99
N ARG A 202 35.30 35.12 70.19
CA ARG A 202 36.30 34.90 71.24
C ARG A 202 37.36 36.02 71.29
N PRO A 203 38.13 36.13 72.38
CA PRO A 203 37.99 37.25 73.31
C PRO A 203 39.27 38.10 73.43
N ARG A 204 39.16 39.26 74.08
CA ARG A 204 40.33 40.02 74.57
C ARG A 204 41.05 39.22 75.65
N PRO A 205 42.39 39.31 75.68
CA PRO A 205 43.06 39.49 76.96
C PRO A 205 44.12 40.60 76.94
N ARG A 206 44.05 41.38 78.04
CA ARG A 206 45.03 42.26 78.69
C ARG A 206 45.62 43.43 77.89
#